data_AF-T1CLZ3-F1
#
_entry.id   AF-T1CLZ3-F1
#
_cell.length_a   1.000
_cell.length_b   1.000
_cell.length_c   1.000
_cell.angle_alpha   90.00
_cell.angle_beta   90.00
_cell.angle_gamma   90.00
#
_symmetry.space_group_name_H-M   'P 1'
#
loop_
_entity.id
_entity.type
_entity.pdbx_description
1 polymer ?
#
loop_
_entity_poly.entity_id
_entity_poly.type
_entity_poly.pdbx_seq_one_letter_code
_entity_poly.pdbx_strand_id
1 'polypeptide(L)'
;MIPLNDRQTLAQNIRQAQAAGARLHAACALAGIDIRTLQRWERGSGLTHGDRRPEAAHKTPAHALSETERTRILAVANEPRFAQMPPARIVPKLADEGVYLASESTFSRILRSAGQTRHRGRDKTPRPRRPPTTPVATAPR
;
A
#
# COMPACT_ATOMS: atom_id res chain seq x y z
N MET A 1 -5.47 -14.88 3.12
CA MET A 1 -4.34 -15.57 3.77
C MET A 1 -4.79 -15.92 5.17
N ILE A 2 -4.72 -17.18 5.59
CA ILE A 2 -5.23 -17.61 6.92
C ILE A 2 -4.16 -17.28 7.98
N PRO A 3 -4.44 -16.40 8.96
CA PRO A 3 -3.50 -16.01 10.01
C PRO A 3 -3.21 -17.20 10.94
N LEU A 4 -2.10 -17.14 11.70
CA LEU A 4 -1.64 -18.25 12.52
C LEU A 4 -2.72 -18.77 13.49
N ASN A 5 -3.40 -17.84 14.18
CA ASN A 5 -4.46 -18.19 15.13
C ASN A 5 -5.57 -19.01 14.45
N ASP A 6 -6.09 -18.51 13.32
CA ASP A 6 -7.12 -19.21 12.54
C ASP A 6 -6.64 -20.59 12.06
N ARG A 7 -5.37 -20.74 11.66
CA ARG A 7 -4.82 -22.06 11.28
C ARG A 7 -4.85 -23.04 12.45
N GLN A 8 -4.45 -22.59 13.64
CA GLN A 8 -4.45 -23.41 14.85
C GLN A 8 -5.87 -23.82 15.23
N THR A 9 -6.81 -22.88 15.25
CA THR A 9 -8.23 -23.14 15.53
C THR A 9 -8.82 -24.12 14.51
N LEU A 10 -8.60 -23.91 13.21
CA LEU A 10 -9.09 -24.81 12.17
C LEU A 10 -8.51 -26.21 12.32
N ALA A 11 -7.19 -26.34 12.54
CA ALA A 11 -6.54 -27.63 12.73
C ALA A 11 -7.10 -28.37 13.96
N GLN A 12 -7.25 -27.67 15.09
CA GLN A 12 -7.82 -28.24 16.31
C GLN A 12 -9.25 -28.74 16.09
N ASN A 13 -10.11 -27.91 15.49
CA ASN A 13 -11.51 -28.25 15.23
C ASN A 13 -11.64 -29.44 14.25
N ILE A 14 -10.82 -29.47 13.20
CA ILE A 14 -10.81 -30.59 12.25
C ILE A 14 -10.36 -31.88 12.95
N ARG A 15 -9.34 -31.82 13.80
CA ARG A 15 -8.87 -33.00 14.56
C ARG A 15 -9.88 -33.48 15.60
N GLN A 16 -10.57 -32.57 16.27
CA GLN A 16 -11.66 -32.91 17.17
C GLN A 16 -12.82 -33.60 16.43
N ALA A 17 -13.22 -33.06 15.27
CA ALA A 17 -14.25 -33.69 14.44
C ALA A 17 -13.82 -35.08 13.94
N GLN A 18 -12.55 -35.24 13.56
CA GLN A 18 -11.99 -36.53 13.17
C GLN A 18 -12.04 -37.54 14.33
N ALA A 19 -11.65 -37.13 15.53
CA ALA A 19 -11.69 -37.98 16.73
C ALA A 19 -13.13 -38.38 17.10
N ALA A 20 -14.11 -37.51 16.81
CA ALA A 20 -15.55 -37.81 16.94
C ALA A 20 -16.11 -38.71 15.82
N GLY A 21 -15.27 -39.20 14.90
CA GLY A 21 -15.64 -40.16 13.86
C GLY A 21 -15.84 -39.57 12.46
N ALA A 22 -15.65 -38.26 12.25
CA ALA A 22 -15.76 -37.67 10.94
C ALA A 22 -14.62 -38.11 10.01
N ARG A 23 -14.93 -38.32 8.72
CA ARG A 23 -13.89 -38.50 7.70
C ARG A 23 -13.09 -37.21 7.57
N LEU A 24 -11.75 -37.30 7.66
CA LEU A 24 -10.86 -36.13 7.60
C LEU A 24 -11.11 -35.25 6.38
N HIS A 25 -11.40 -35.86 5.22
CA HIS A 25 -11.68 -35.12 3.98
C HIS A 25 -12.94 -34.26 4.10
N ALA A 26 -14.00 -34.81 4.69
CA ALA A 26 -15.26 -34.10 4.88
C ALA A 26 -15.10 -32.97 5.91
N ALA A 27 -14.35 -33.20 6.99
CA ALA A 27 -14.05 -32.18 8.00
C ALA A 27 -13.25 -31.01 7.43
N CYS A 28 -12.20 -31.29 6.64
CA CYS A 28 -11.43 -30.26 5.94
C CYS A 28 -12.29 -29.47 4.94
N ALA A 29 -13.10 -30.17 4.13
CA ALA A 29 -13.96 -29.54 3.15
C ALA A 29 -14.99 -28.59 3.79
N LEU A 30 -15.60 -28.99 4.92
CA LEU A 30 -16.52 -28.15 5.68
C LEU A 30 -15.84 -26.91 6.27
N ALA A 31 -14.58 -27.06 6.70
CA ALA A 31 -13.74 -25.96 7.17
C ALA A 31 -13.22 -25.05 6.03
N GLY A 32 -13.55 -25.36 4.77
CA GLY A 32 -13.15 -24.57 3.60
C GLY A 32 -11.68 -24.73 3.19
N ILE A 33 -11.01 -25.80 3.63
CA ILE A 33 -9.61 -26.08 3.28
C ILE A 33 -9.44 -27.48 2.67
N ASP A 34 -8.48 -27.62 1.76
CA ASP A 34 -8.10 -28.93 1.25
C ASP A 34 -7.32 -29.75 2.29
N ILE A 35 -7.44 -31.08 2.25
CA ILE A 35 -6.67 -31.99 3.12
C ILE A 35 -5.16 -31.71 3.04
N ARG A 36 -4.63 -31.42 1.85
CA ARG A 36 -3.20 -31.16 1.66
C ARG A 36 -2.77 -29.88 2.35
N THR A 37 -3.67 -28.91 2.51
CA THR A 37 -3.40 -27.68 3.24
C THR A 37 -3.21 -27.97 4.73
N LEU A 38 -4.10 -28.74 5.34
CA LEU A 38 -3.96 -29.16 6.74
C LEU A 38 -2.67 -29.96 6.95
N GLN A 39 -2.44 -30.97 6.11
CA GLN A 39 -1.23 -31.80 6.20
C GLN A 39 0.05 -31.00 6.00
N ARG A 40 0.04 -29.96 5.15
CA ARG A 40 1.18 -29.05 4.96
C ARG A 40 1.44 -28.23 6.22
N TRP A 41 0.38 -27.75 6.90
CA TRP A 41 0.54 -27.00 8.14
C TRP A 41 1.13 -27.85 9.27
N GLU A 42 0.70 -29.11 9.37
CA GLU A 42 1.15 -30.06 10.39
C GLU A 42 2.55 -30.62 10.14
N ARG A 43 2.88 -30.95 8.89
CA ARG A 43 4.21 -31.47 8.52
C ARG A 43 5.29 -30.39 8.54
N GLY A 44 4.91 -29.15 8.29
CA GLY A 44 5.80 -28.00 8.34
C GLY A 44 5.65 -27.24 9.66
N SER A 45 6.21 -26.04 9.69
CA SER A 45 6.06 -25.12 10.82
C SER A 45 4.81 -24.23 10.69
N GLY A 46 3.79 -24.67 9.94
CA GLY A 46 2.66 -23.83 9.52
C GLY A 46 1.67 -23.51 10.65
N LEU A 47 1.59 -24.39 11.67
CA LEU A 47 0.81 -24.18 12.90
C LEU A 47 1.59 -23.46 14.01
N THR A 48 2.89 -23.21 13.82
CA THR A 48 3.75 -22.53 14.81
C THR A 48 4.15 -21.13 14.35
N HIS A 49 4.53 -20.97 13.09
CA HIS A 49 5.02 -19.71 12.53
C HIS A 49 4.04 -19.07 11.54
N GLY A 50 3.00 -19.79 11.11
CA GLY A 50 1.99 -19.23 10.21
C GLY A 50 2.52 -18.99 8.80
N ASP A 51 2.16 -17.85 8.20
CA ASP A 51 2.70 -17.43 6.92
C ASP A 51 3.97 -16.61 7.16
N ARG A 52 5.09 -17.03 6.56
CA ARG A 52 6.38 -16.33 6.67
C ARG A 52 6.60 -15.29 5.57
N ARG A 53 5.70 -15.15 4.59
CA ARG A 53 5.83 -14.11 3.55
C ARG A 53 5.93 -12.68 4.12
N PRO A 54 5.20 -12.31 5.19
CA PRO A 54 5.38 -11.01 5.83
C PRO A 54 6.76 -10.83 6.50
N GLU A 55 7.39 -11.93 6.93
CA GLU A 55 8.71 -11.94 7.57
C GLU A 55 9.85 -11.97 6.54
N ALA A 56 9.53 -12.05 5.24
CA ALA A 56 10.54 -12.11 4.20
C ALA A 56 11.39 -10.83 4.23
N ALA A 57 12.70 -11.00 4.45
CA ALA A 57 13.65 -9.89 4.39
C ALA A 57 13.77 -9.39 2.95
N HIS A 58 13.14 -8.25 2.67
CA HIS A 58 13.29 -7.55 1.40
C HIS A 58 14.51 -6.64 1.46
N LYS A 59 15.52 -6.91 0.63
CA LYS A 59 16.68 -6.01 0.51
C LYS A 59 16.23 -4.66 -0.05
N THR A 60 16.74 -3.58 0.52
CA THR A 60 16.55 -2.24 -0.02
C THR A 60 17.10 -2.19 -1.46
N PRO A 61 16.34 -1.68 -2.44
CA PRO A 61 16.84 -1.51 -3.80
C PRO A 61 18.10 -0.63 -3.83
N ALA A 62 19.05 -0.93 -4.72
CA ALA A 62 20.30 -0.17 -4.83
C ALA A 62 20.09 1.31 -5.18
N HIS A 63 18.99 1.64 -5.86
CA HIS A 63 18.62 3.01 -6.24
C HIS A 63 17.69 3.70 -5.23
N ALA A 64 17.49 3.11 -4.04
CA ALA A 64 16.73 3.77 -3.00
C ALA A 64 17.50 4.99 -2.48
N LEU A 65 16.81 6.11 -2.36
CA LEU A 65 17.38 7.30 -1.73
C LEU A 65 17.78 6.98 -0.29
N SER A 66 19.01 7.34 0.04
CA SER A 66 19.52 7.36 1.40
C SER A 66 18.74 8.35 2.28
N GLU A 67 18.81 8.16 3.59
CA GLU A 67 18.11 9.05 4.53
C GLU A 67 18.63 10.49 4.45
N THR A 68 19.91 10.66 4.14
CA THR A 68 20.54 11.98 3.94
C THR A 68 19.99 12.68 2.70
N GLU A 69 19.84 11.97 1.58
CA GLU A 69 19.21 12.51 0.37
C GLU A 69 17.75 12.88 0.60
N ARG A 70 16.99 12.02 1.30
CA ARG A 70 15.59 12.29 1.65
C ARG A 70 15.47 13.54 2.53
N THR A 71 16.34 13.68 3.52
CA THR A 71 16.41 14.84 4.41
C THR A 71 16.75 16.12 3.63
N ARG A 72 17.71 16.05 2.69
CA ARG A 72 18.06 17.19 1.84
C ARG A 72 16.89 17.62 0.96
N ILE A 73 16.19 16.68 0.33
CA ILE A 73 14.98 16.98 -0.48
C ILE A 73 13.91 17.64 0.40
N LEU A 74 13.67 17.12 1.59
CA LEU A 74 12.68 17.65 2.53
C LEU A 74 13.05 19.06 3.02
N ALA A 75 14.33 19.30 3.29
CA ALA A 75 14.84 20.61 3.68
C ALA A 75 14.60 21.64 2.56
N VAL A 76 15.02 21.32 1.33
CA VAL A 76 14.82 22.19 0.17
C VAL A 76 13.34 22.47 -0.06
N ALA A 77 12.47 21.45 0.00
CA ALA A 77 11.03 21.64 -0.16
C ALA A 77 10.38 22.52 0.94
N ASN A 78 11.05 22.71 2.08
CA ASN A 78 10.58 23.54 3.19
C ASN A 78 11.33 24.88 3.31
N GLU A 79 12.27 25.17 2.41
CA GLU A 79 12.87 26.50 2.33
C GLU A 79 11.79 27.57 2.10
N PRO A 80 11.94 28.79 2.65
CA PRO A 80 10.92 29.83 2.52
C PRO A 80 10.48 30.10 1.09
N ARG A 81 11.40 30.01 0.11
CA ARG A 81 11.11 30.19 -1.32
C ARG A 81 10.21 29.10 -1.94
N PHE A 82 10.18 27.91 -1.34
CA PHE A 82 9.48 26.73 -1.85
C PHE A 82 8.37 26.22 -0.93
N ALA A 83 8.30 26.68 0.32
CA ALA A 83 7.37 26.19 1.34
C ALA A 83 5.91 26.16 0.86
N GLN A 84 5.50 27.19 0.11
CA GLN A 84 4.15 27.34 -0.43
C GLN A 84 4.01 26.92 -1.90
N MET A 85 4.97 26.16 -2.43
CA MET A 85 4.97 25.67 -3.81
C MET A 85 4.74 24.15 -3.85
N PRO A 86 3.95 23.64 -4.81
CA PRO A 86 3.85 22.21 -5.04
C PRO A 86 5.12 21.66 -5.72
N PRO A 87 5.42 20.35 -5.61
CA PRO A 87 6.53 19.70 -6.30
C PRO A 87 6.63 20.03 -7.80
N ALA A 88 5.49 20.10 -8.49
CA ALA A 88 5.37 20.48 -9.90
C ALA A 88 6.01 21.85 -10.24
N ARG A 89 6.14 22.75 -9.26
CA ARG A 89 6.79 24.06 -9.43
C ARG A 89 8.20 24.12 -8.83
N ILE A 90 8.49 23.31 -7.80
CA ILE A 90 9.81 23.26 -7.17
C ILE A 90 10.83 22.66 -8.15
N VAL A 91 10.50 21.52 -8.77
CA VAL A 91 11.44 20.79 -9.64
C VAL A 91 11.90 21.62 -10.85
N PRO A 92 11.01 22.30 -11.61
CA PRO A 92 11.45 23.17 -12.70
C PRO A 92 12.33 24.33 -12.22
N LYS A 93 12.00 24.97 -11.09
CA LYS A 93 12.81 26.06 -10.54
C LYS A 93 14.22 25.60 -10.16
N LEU A 94 14.35 24.42 -9.57
CA LEU A 94 15.67 23.84 -9.28
C LEU A 94 16.42 23.52 -10.58
N ALA A 95 15.72 23.03 -11.61
CA ALA A 95 16.33 22.77 -12.92
C ALA A 95 16.82 24.07 -13.61
N ASP A 96 16.06 25.16 -13.50
CA ASP A 96 16.49 26.50 -13.97
C ASP A 96 17.77 26.97 -13.25
N GLU A 97 17.95 26.58 -11.98
CA GLU A 97 19.16 26.80 -11.19
C GLU A 97 20.29 25.79 -11.48
N GLY A 98 20.07 24.83 -12.40
CA GLY A 98 21.02 23.77 -12.74
C GLY A 98 21.14 22.67 -11.67
N VAL A 99 20.20 22.60 -10.73
CA VAL A 99 20.21 21.67 -9.59
C VAL A 99 19.19 20.55 -9.80
N TYR A 100 19.65 19.30 -9.85
CA TYR A 100 18.78 18.13 -9.80
C TYR A 100 18.91 17.40 -8.46
N LEU A 101 17.80 17.26 -7.74
CA LEU A 101 17.73 16.47 -6.50
C LEU A 101 16.94 15.19 -6.69
N ALA A 102 15.76 15.28 -7.33
CA ALA A 102 14.85 14.17 -7.52
C ALA A 102 13.72 14.54 -8.49
N SER A 103 13.01 13.51 -8.98
CA SER A 103 11.78 13.69 -9.76
C SER A 103 10.63 14.26 -8.93
N GLU A 104 9.63 14.84 -9.60
CA GLU A 104 8.40 15.36 -8.96
C GLU A 104 7.68 14.28 -8.12
N SER A 105 7.58 13.06 -8.65
CA SER A 105 6.95 11.94 -7.97
C SER A 105 7.68 11.56 -6.68
N THR A 106 9.01 11.71 -6.67
CA THR A 106 9.85 11.47 -5.51
C THR A 106 9.68 12.56 -4.44
N PHE A 107 9.68 13.84 -4.84
CA PHE A 107 9.31 14.95 -3.94
C PHE A 107 7.95 14.69 -3.29
N SER A 108 6.95 14.33 -4.11
CA SER A 108 5.59 14.03 -3.63
C SER A 108 5.56 12.87 -2.62
N ARG A 109 6.33 11.80 -2.86
CA ARG A 109 6.45 10.66 -1.93
C ARG A 109 7.11 11.06 -0.61
N ILE A 110 8.18 11.85 -0.65
CA ILE A 110 8.91 12.30 0.54
C ILE A 110 8.04 13.23 1.39
N LEU A 111 7.40 14.21 0.77
CA LEU A 111 6.45 15.10 1.44
C LEU A 111 5.29 14.33 2.07
N ARG A 112 4.78 13.31 1.38
CA ARG A 112 3.73 12.44 1.93
C ARG A 112 4.19 11.64 3.13
N SER A 113 5.39 11.07 3.08
CA SER A 113 5.95 10.36 4.25
C SER A 113 6.20 11.29 5.44
N ALA A 114 6.49 12.57 5.20
CA ALA A 114 6.65 13.59 6.24
C ALA A 114 5.32 14.20 6.72
N GLY A 115 4.16 13.72 6.25
CA GLY A 115 2.85 14.29 6.60
C GLY A 115 2.57 15.67 6.00
N GLN A 116 3.36 16.11 5.03
CA GLN A 116 3.30 17.44 4.40
C GLN A 116 2.50 17.42 3.08
N THR A 117 1.42 16.62 3.03
CA THR A 117 0.49 16.53 1.90
C THR A 117 -0.56 17.64 1.84
N ARG A 118 -0.53 18.57 2.80
CA ARG A 118 -1.43 19.73 2.80
C ARG A 118 -1.18 20.59 1.56
N HIS A 119 -2.20 21.35 1.15
CA HIS A 119 -2.09 22.26 0.02
C HIS A 119 -0.96 23.28 0.25
N ARG A 120 0.09 23.16 -0.58
CA ARG A 120 1.22 24.10 -0.66
C ARG A 120 0.92 25.09 -1.77
N GLY A 121 0.14 26.11 -1.44
CA GLY A 121 -0.26 27.16 -2.38
C GLY A 121 -1.70 27.59 -2.23
N ARG A 122 -2.11 28.51 -3.11
CA ARG A 122 -3.46 29.12 -3.10
C ARG A 122 -4.50 28.32 -3.87
N ASP A 123 -4.20 27.06 -4.19
CA ASP A 123 -5.11 26.19 -4.92
C ASP A 123 -6.36 25.94 -4.08
N LYS A 124 -7.51 26.27 -4.66
CA LYS A 124 -8.80 26.02 -4.02
C LYS A 124 -9.01 24.52 -3.95
N THR A 125 -9.51 24.04 -2.82
CA THR A 125 -9.98 22.67 -2.70
C THR A 125 -10.93 22.35 -3.86
N PRO A 126 -10.75 21.21 -4.56
CA PRO A 126 -11.66 20.80 -5.62
C PRO A 126 -13.10 20.81 -5.10
N ARG A 127 -13.98 21.53 -5.80
CA ARG A 127 -15.42 21.56 -5.49
C ARG A 127 -16.16 20.74 -6.52
N PRO A 128 -17.17 19.94 -6.13
CA PRO A 128 -18.03 19.26 -7.10
C PRO A 128 -18.65 20.31 -8.03
N ARG A 129 -18.45 20.14 -9.34
CA ARG A 129 -19.06 20.99 -10.37
C ARG A 129 -20.24 20.23 -10.97
N ARG A 130 -21.36 20.93 -11.20
CA ARG A 130 -22.44 20.36 -12.02
C ARG A 130 -21.92 20.08 -13.42
N PRO A 131 -22.33 18.98 -14.06
CA PRO A 131 -22.05 18.73 -15.47
C PRO A 131 -22.51 19.93 -16.32
N PRO A 132 -21.78 20.29 -17.38
CA PRO A 132 -22.23 21.33 -18.29
C PRO A 132 -23.57 20.92 -18.93
N THR A 133 -24.57 21.80 -18.83
CA THR A 133 -25.85 21.59 -19.51
C THR A 133 -25.65 21.90 -20.98
N THR A 134 -25.73 20.88 -21.84
CA THR A 134 -25.76 21.06 -23.29
C THR A 134 -27.22 21.03 -23.75
N PRO A 135 -27.70 22.04 -24.50
CA PRO A 135 -29.03 21.97 -25.09
C PRO A 135 -29.05 20.86 -26.14
N VAL A 136 -29.99 19.92 -25.99
CA VAL A 136 -30.24 18.86 -26.97
C VAL A 136 -31.38 19.34 -27.87
N ALA A 137 -31.13 19.42 -29.17
CA ALA A 137 -32.19 19.70 -30.15
C ALA A 137 -33.05 18.44 -30.34
N THR A 138 -34.31 18.50 -29.90
CA THR A 138 -35.22 17.35 -29.92
C THR A 138 -35.96 17.18 -31.25
N ALA A 139 -36.01 18.21 -32.10
CA ALA A 139 -36.67 18.15 -33.40
C ALA A 139 -36.13 19.21 -34.39
N PRO A 140 -36.19 18.94 -35.71
CA PRO A 140 -35.93 19.93 -36.76
C PRO A 140 -37.06 20.97 -36.86
N ARG A 141 -36.76 22.10 -37.49
CA ARG A 141 -37.62 23.27 -37.61
C ARG A 141 -38.52 23.22 -38.83
#